data_AF-K1UYY2-F1
#
_entry.id   AF-K1UYY2-F1
#
_cell.length_a   1.000
_cell.length_b   1.000
_cell.length_c   1.000
_cell.angle_alpha   90.00
_cell.angle_beta   90.00
_cell.angle_gamma   90.00
#
_symmetry.space_group_name_H-M   'P 1'
#
loop_
_entity.id
_entity.type
_entity.pdbx_description
1 polymer ?
#
loop_
_entity_poly.entity_id
_entity_poly.type
_entity_poly.pdbx_seq_one_letter_code
_entity_poly.pdbx_strand_id
1 'polypeptide(L)'
;MSADVLRAVGIPISVGIAETKTLAKIGSKFAKKYKGFQGCCLIDTDERRHKALSLFPVEDVWGIGRQIARKLDYMGIRTAAQFADKKESWVRSHFNITTLRTWKELNGESCISIEELPQKKSICTSRSFANEGITDKNVIEEAVANFAVRCTEKLRRQGSVCQGITVFAWTSR
;
A
#
# COMPACT_ATOMS: atom_id res chain seq x y z
N MET A 1 -24.32 -5.40 -3.60
CA MET A 1 -22.92 -5.26 -4.06
C MET A 1 -22.07 -6.52 -3.83
N SER A 2 -21.73 -6.91 -2.59
CA SER A 2 -20.85 -8.07 -2.36
C SER A 2 -21.43 -9.40 -2.85
N ALA A 3 -22.74 -9.61 -2.66
CA ALA A 3 -23.47 -10.76 -3.17
C ALA A 3 -23.49 -10.80 -4.72
N ASP A 4 -23.58 -9.63 -5.36
CA ASP A 4 -23.60 -9.52 -6.82
C ASP A 4 -22.23 -9.87 -7.41
N VAL A 5 -21.15 -9.40 -6.78
CA VAL A 5 -19.77 -9.75 -7.18
C VAL A 5 -19.51 -11.25 -7.01
N LEU A 6 -19.95 -11.83 -5.89
CA LEU A 6 -19.85 -13.27 -5.66
C LEU A 6 -20.62 -14.07 -6.72
N ARG A 7 -21.83 -13.64 -7.08
CA ARG A 7 -22.64 -14.29 -8.12
C ARG A 7 -22.01 -14.17 -9.50
N ALA A 8 -21.44 -13.03 -9.84
CA ALA A 8 -20.89 -12.76 -11.16
C ALA A 8 -19.51 -13.40 -11.39
N VAL A 9 -18.65 -13.44 -10.38
CA VAL A 9 -17.23 -13.83 -10.53
C VAL A 9 -16.86 -15.08 -9.70
N GLY A 10 -17.72 -15.51 -8.77
CA GLY A 10 -17.46 -16.67 -7.91
C GLY A 10 -16.45 -16.42 -6.78
N ILE A 11 -15.98 -15.18 -6.61
CA ILE A 11 -14.96 -14.80 -5.62
C ILE A 11 -15.58 -13.84 -4.58
N PRO A 12 -15.60 -14.20 -3.29
CA PRO A 12 -16.15 -13.32 -2.26
C PRO A 12 -15.24 -12.11 -2.01
N ILE A 13 -15.85 -10.97 -1.71
CA ILE A 13 -15.15 -9.73 -1.37
C ILE A 13 -15.49 -9.27 0.05
N SER A 14 -14.59 -8.52 0.67
CA SER A 14 -14.82 -7.83 1.94
C SER A 14 -14.82 -6.32 1.73
N VAL A 15 -15.74 -5.63 2.39
CA VAL A 15 -15.98 -4.19 2.23
C VAL A 15 -15.74 -3.49 3.56
N GLY A 16 -15.00 -2.38 3.52
CA GLY A 16 -14.85 -1.46 4.66
C GLY A 16 -15.39 -0.09 4.27
N ILE A 17 -16.18 0.52 5.16
CA ILE A 17 -16.84 1.81 4.95
C ILE A 17 -16.44 2.73 6.09
N ALA A 18 -15.89 3.90 5.76
CA ALA A 18 -15.51 4.92 6.73
C ALA A 18 -15.36 6.29 6.05
N GLU A 19 -15.21 7.35 6.84
CA GLU A 19 -15.00 8.73 6.36
C GLU A 19 -13.68 8.94 5.60
N THR A 20 -12.64 8.20 5.98
CA THR A 20 -11.30 8.29 5.38
C THR A 20 -10.90 6.97 4.74
N LYS A 21 -9.98 7.02 3.77
CA LYS A 21 -9.53 5.81 3.04
C LYS A 21 -8.74 4.88 3.92
N THR A 22 -7.94 5.44 4.81
CA THR A 22 -7.16 4.66 5.77
C THR A 22 -8.09 3.90 6.70
N LEU A 23 -9.13 4.55 7.24
CA LEU A 23 -10.14 3.89 8.08
C LEU A 23 -10.96 2.86 7.30
N ALA A 24 -11.37 3.18 6.07
CA ALA A 24 -12.09 2.22 5.22
C ALA A 24 -11.23 0.98 4.92
N LYS A 25 -9.93 1.17 4.71
CA LYS A 25 -8.98 0.07 4.52
C LYS A 25 -8.84 -0.78 5.78
N ILE A 26 -8.77 -0.16 6.96
CA ILE A 26 -8.81 -0.85 8.25
C ILE A 26 -10.11 -1.65 8.40
N GLY A 27 -11.26 -1.05 8.12
CA GLY A 27 -12.57 -1.71 8.11
C GLY A 27 -12.60 -2.94 7.19
N SER A 28 -12.03 -2.85 5.98
CA SER A 28 -11.98 -4.00 5.06
C SER A 28 -11.18 -5.19 5.63
N LYS A 29 -10.15 -4.91 6.43
CA LYS A 29 -9.34 -5.94 7.11
C LYS A 29 -10.13 -6.56 8.26
N PHE A 30 -10.87 -5.77 9.03
CA PHE A 30 -11.79 -6.27 10.05
C PHE A 30 -12.88 -7.15 9.44
N ALA A 31 -13.52 -6.69 8.37
CA ALA A 31 -14.55 -7.43 7.63
C ALA A 31 -14.06 -8.79 7.13
N LYS A 32 -12.79 -8.87 6.73
CA LYS A 32 -12.14 -10.13 6.31
C LYS A 32 -11.77 -11.04 7.49
N LYS A 33 -11.28 -10.45 8.60
CA LYS A 33 -10.74 -11.20 9.74
C LYS A 33 -11.82 -11.77 10.65
N TYR A 34 -12.88 -11.01 10.94
CA TYR A 34 -13.90 -11.40 11.91
C TYR A 34 -15.22 -11.71 11.21
N LYS A 35 -15.66 -12.97 11.30
CA LYS A 35 -16.90 -13.47 10.68
C LYS A 35 -18.16 -12.71 11.13
N GLY A 36 -18.14 -12.11 12.33
CA GLY A 36 -19.25 -11.31 12.86
C GLY A 36 -19.61 -10.08 12.01
N PHE A 37 -18.70 -9.58 11.19
CA PHE A 37 -18.97 -8.49 10.25
C PHE A 37 -19.64 -8.95 8.94
N GLN A 38 -19.79 -10.26 8.71
CA GLN A 38 -20.42 -10.81 7.50
C GLN A 38 -19.86 -10.21 6.20
N GLY A 39 -18.55 -9.95 6.17
CA GLY A 39 -17.86 -9.37 5.02
C GLY A 39 -18.02 -7.85 4.85
N CYS A 40 -18.69 -7.13 5.75
CA CYS A 40 -18.81 -5.67 5.71
C CYS A 40 -18.57 -5.02 7.09
N CYS A 41 -17.65 -4.05 7.17
CA CYS A 41 -17.36 -3.34 8.41
C CYS A 41 -17.53 -1.83 8.22
N LEU A 42 -18.33 -1.21 9.09
CA LEU A 42 -18.63 0.22 9.11
C LEU A 42 -17.92 0.90 10.29
N ILE A 43 -17.18 1.97 10.00
CA ILE A 43 -16.50 2.84 10.98
C ILE A 43 -16.94 4.28 10.69
N ASP A 44 -18.03 4.70 11.32
CA ASP A 44 -18.76 5.95 11.08
C ASP A 44 -18.90 6.85 12.32
N THR A 45 -18.38 6.39 13.46
CA THR A 45 -18.46 7.09 14.76
C THR A 45 -17.09 7.09 15.42
N ASP A 46 -16.85 8.11 16.24
CA ASP A 46 -15.60 8.25 17.00
C ASP A 46 -15.33 7.04 17.89
N GLU A 47 -16.38 6.50 18.52
CA GLU A 47 -16.34 5.30 19.37
C GLU A 47 -15.91 4.06 18.57
N ARG A 48 -16.53 3.82 17.41
CA ARG A 48 -16.15 2.70 16.52
C ARG A 48 -14.73 2.90 15.97
N ARG A 49 -14.35 4.15 15.65
CA ARG A 49 -13.00 4.50 15.21
C ARG A 49 -11.99 4.13 16.29
N HIS A 50 -12.13 4.66 17.50
CA HIS A 50 -11.21 4.39 18.59
C HIS A 50 -11.12 2.89 18.93
N LYS A 51 -12.25 2.19 18.97
CA LYS A 51 -12.28 0.73 19.18
C LYS A 51 -11.58 -0.05 18.05
N ALA A 52 -11.76 0.36 16.80
CA ALA A 52 -11.07 -0.27 15.68
C ALA A 52 -9.55 -0.03 15.78
N LEU A 53 -9.13 1.21 16.06
CA LEU A 53 -7.73 1.59 16.13
C LEU A 53 -6.98 0.96 17.32
N SER A 54 -7.64 0.73 18.45
CA SER A 54 -7.02 0.10 19.62
C SER A 54 -6.70 -1.37 19.38
N LEU A 55 -7.49 -2.04 18.54
CA LEU A 55 -7.31 -3.44 18.14
C LEU A 55 -6.41 -3.62 16.91
N PHE A 56 -5.99 -2.53 16.26
CA PHE A 56 -5.28 -2.58 14.99
C PHE A 56 -3.78 -2.33 15.18
N PRO A 57 -2.90 -3.28 14.81
CA PRO A 57 -1.46 -3.07 14.84
C PRO A 57 -1.06 -1.89 13.97
N VAL A 58 -0.16 -1.03 14.45
CA VAL A 58 0.26 0.17 13.70
C VAL A 58 1.02 -0.19 12.41
N GLU A 59 1.75 -1.30 12.43
CA GLU A 59 2.49 -1.82 11.27
C GLU A 59 1.59 -2.29 10.12
N ASP A 60 0.33 -2.58 10.42
CA ASP A 60 -0.66 -3.03 9.45
C ASP A 60 -1.41 -1.86 8.77
N VAL A 61 -1.18 -0.62 9.23
CA VAL A 61 -1.86 0.57 8.71
C VAL A 61 -1.35 0.88 7.32
N TRP A 62 -2.26 1.06 6.37
CA TRP A 62 -1.92 1.48 5.02
C TRP A 62 -1.22 2.85 5.04
N GLY A 63 0.01 2.92 4.54
CA GLY A 63 0.88 4.10 4.63
C GLY A 63 2.02 3.96 5.65
N ILE A 64 1.96 3.00 6.58
CA ILE A 64 3.03 2.68 7.52
C ILE A 64 3.88 1.53 6.97
N GLY A 65 5.08 1.85 6.48
CA GLY A 65 6.04 0.85 5.99
C GLY A 65 6.94 0.29 7.09
N ARG A 66 7.68 -0.79 6.79
CA ARG A 66 8.58 -1.50 7.72
C ARG A 66 9.52 -0.59 8.54
N GLN A 67 10.10 0.43 7.91
CA GLN A 67 11.00 1.36 8.59
C GLN A 67 10.25 2.24 9.60
N ILE A 68 9.07 2.74 9.23
CA ILE A 68 8.23 3.55 10.11
C ILE A 68 7.70 2.70 11.26
N ALA A 69 7.21 1.49 10.97
CA ALA A 69 6.76 0.53 11.98
C ALA A 69 7.84 0.24 13.03
N ARG A 70 9.09 -0.03 12.60
CA ARG A 70 10.23 -0.23 13.52
C ARG A 70 10.51 1.01 14.38
N LYS A 71 10.46 2.19 13.79
CA LYS A 71 10.68 3.45 14.52
C LYS A 71 9.57 3.69 15.56
N LEU A 72 8.32 3.39 15.22
CA LEU A 72 7.19 3.47 16.14
C LEU A 72 7.29 2.44 17.27
N ASP A 73 7.64 1.19 16.97
CA ASP A 73 7.83 0.16 18.00
C ASP A 73 8.97 0.50 18.97
N TYR A 74 10.09 1.05 18.46
CA TYR A 74 11.16 1.60 19.31
C TYR A 74 10.68 2.70 20.26
N MET A 75 9.66 3.47 19.85
CA MET A 75 9.01 4.50 20.65
C MET A 75 7.88 3.95 21.54
N GLY A 76 7.70 2.62 21.60
CA GLY A 76 6.64 1.96 22.36
C GLY A 76 5.25 2.07 21.74
N ILE A 77 5.14 2.48 20.47
CA ILE A 77 3.88 2.65 19.75
C ILE A 77 3.63 1.42 18.88
N ARG A 78 2.65 0.60 19.27
CA ARG A 78 2.33 -0.69 18.64
C ARG A 78 0.93 -0.75 18.04
N THR A 79 0.00 0.09 18.49
CA THR A 79 -1.37 0.16 17.96
C THR A 79 -1.60 1.45 17.18
N ALA A 80 -2.55 1.39 16.24
CA ALA A 80 -2.96 2.56 15.47
C ALA A 80 -3.55 3.66 16.38
N ALA A 81 -4.23 3.29 17.47
CA ALA A 81 -4.71 4.23 18.47
C ALA A 81 -3.57 4.99 19.16
N GLN A 82 -2.54 4.28 19.65
CA GLN A 82 -1.38 4.92 20.29
C GLN A 82 -0.66 5.91 19.36
N PHE A 83 -0.67 5.65 18.05
CA PHE A 83 -0.14 6.57 17.05
C PHE A 83 -1.08 7.76 16.82
N ALA A 84 -2.39 7.52 16.69
CA ALA A 84 -3.41 8.56 16.53
C ALA A 84 -3.44 9.54 17.71
N ASP A 85 -3.20 9.06 18.94
CA ASP A 85 -3.18 9.86 20.18
C ASP A 85 -1.96 10.80 20.29
N LYS A 86 -0.97 10.68 19.41
CA LYS A 86 0.17 11.61 19.40
C LYS A 86 -0.24 12.98 18.86
N LYS A 87 0.33 14.04 19.44
CA LYS A 87 0.13 15.41 18.96
C LYS A 87 0.62 15.57 17.52
N GLU A 88 -0.10 16.34 16.71
CA GLU A 88 0.28 16.60 15.32
C GLU A 88 1.72 17.15 15.19
N SER A 89 2.12 18.05 16.09
CA SER A 89 3.47 18.63 16.13
C SER A 89 4.55 17.57 16.36
N TRP A 90 4.26 16.55 17.16
CA TRP A 90 5.17 15.43 17.38
C TRP A 90 5.29 14.57 16.12
N VAL A 91 4.19 14.30 15.42
CA VAL A 91 4.21 13.54 14.17
C VAL A 91 5.03 14.27 13.09
N ARG A 92 4.83 15.60 12.99
CA ARG A 92 5.59 16.47 12.06
C ARG A 92 7.09 16.49 12.33
N SER A 93 7.52 16.43 13.58
CA SER A 93 8.95 16.44 13.93
C SER A 93 9.63 15.09 13.72
N HIS A 94 8.88 13.98 13.71
CA HIS A 94 9.44 12.63 13.61
C HIS A 94 9.28 11.98 12.23
N PHE A 95 8.31 12.40 11.42
CA PHE A 95 7.95 11.74 10.18
C PHE A 95 7.66 12.71 9.03
N ASN A 96 7.61 12.15 7.81
CA ASN A 96 7.33 12.91 6.60
C ASN A 96 5.84 13.23 6.43
N ILE A 97 5.53 14.06 5.43
CA ILE A 97 4.18 14.49 5.11
C ILE A 97 3.21 13.33 4.82
N THR A 98 3.68 12.23 4.22
CA THR A 98 2.84 11.06 3.94
C THR A 98 2.39 10.36 5.21
N THR A 99 3.29 10.24 6.19
CA THR A 99 2.98 9.65 7.50
C THR A 99 2.04 10.57 8.27
N LEU A 100 2.23 11.89 8.17
CA LEU A 100 1.30 12.87 8.74
C LEU A 100 -0.10 12.77 8.13
N ARG A 101 -0.22 12.62 6.81
CA ARG A 101 -1.53 12.39 6.15
C ARG A 101 -2.18 11.10 6.63
N THR A 102 -1.40 10.05 6.83
CA THR A 102 -1.90 8.78 7.41
C THR A 102 -2.43 9.02 8.83
N TRP A 103 -1.67 9.74 9.67
CA TRP A 103 -2.11 10.14 11.01
C TRP A 103 -3.40 10.97 10.99
N LYS A 104 -3.52 11.94 10.08
CA LYS A 104 -4.75 12.73 9.88
C LYS A 104 -5.93 11.85 9.49
N GLU A 105 -5.74 10.93 8.55
CA GLU A 105 -6.78 9.98 8.12
C GLU A 105 -7.25 9.06 9.26
N LEU A 106 -6.34 8.62 10.14
CA LEU A 106 -6.70 7.84 11.34
C LEU A 106 -7.54 8.67 12.32
N ASN A 107 -7.36 9.99 12.34
CA ASN A 107 -8.13 10.93 13.15
C ASN A 107 -9.39 11.47 12.46
N GLY A 108 -9.79 10.90 11.31
CA GLY A 108 -11.02 11.28 10.60
C GLY A 108 -10.84 12.43 9.60
N GLU A 109 -9.64 13.01 9.49
CA GLU A 109 -9.36 14.05 8.50
C GLU A 109 -9.01 13.43 7.14
N SER A 110 -9.94 13.52 6.18
CA SER A 110 -9.72 13.02 4.81
C SER A 110 -8.66 13.87 4.10
N CYS A 111 -7.52 13.25 3.77
CA CYS A 111 -6.32 13.91 3.24
C CYS A 111 -5.80 13.28 1.94
N ILE A 112 -6.34 12.13 1.56
CA ILE A 112 -5.91 11.39 0.37
C ILE A 112 -7.03 11.53 -0.67
N SER A 113 -6.77 12.10 -1.86
CA SER A 113 -7.75 12.20 -2.96
C SER A 113 -7.87 10.89 -3.76
N ILE A 114 -9.01 10.66 -4.41
CA ILE A 114 -9.28 9.49 -5.28
C ILE A 114 -9.09 9.85 -6.75
N GLU A 115 -8.80 11.12 -7.05
CA GLU A 115 -8.57 11.64 -8.40
C GLU A 115 -7.79 10.67 -9.27
N GLU A 116 -8.17 10.66 -10.56
CA GLU A 116 -7.63 9.79 -11.59
C GLU A 116 -6.15 9.53 -11.37
N LEU A 117 -5.83 8.27 -11.06
CA LEU A 117 -4.45 7.84 -10.84
C LEU A 117 -3.62 8.39 -11.99
N PRO A 118 -2.60 9.22 -11.72
CA PRO A 118 -1.83 9.84 -12.79
C PRO A 118 -1.27 8.74 -13.68
N GLN A 119 -1.21 9.00 -14.99
CA GLN A 119 -0.58 8.06 -15.90
C GLN A 119 0.80 7.66 -15.38
N LYS A 120 1.15 6.37 -15.55
CA LYS A 120 2.41 5.83 -15.05
C LYS A 120 3.57 6.66 -15.58
N LYS A 121 4.31 7.29 -14.67
CA LYS A 121 5.48 8.13 -14.99
C LYS A 121 6.75 7.32 -15.30
N SER A 122 6.72 6.01 -15.06
CA SER A 122 7.82 5.10 -15.37
C SER A 122 7.31 3.73 -15.80
N ILE A 123 8.09 3.06 -16.65
CA ILE A 123 7.84 1.70 -17.11
C ILE A 123 9.04 0.87 -16.73
N CYS A 124 8.79 -0.26 -16.06
CA CYS A 124 9.81 -1.20 -15.65
C CYS A 124 9.38 -2.63 -15.98
N THR A 125 10.36 -3.42 -16.43
CA THR A 125 10.27 -4.87 -16.52
C THR A 125 11.51 -5.41 -15.85
N SER A 126 11.34 -6.07 -14.72
CA SER A 126 12.42 -6.72 -13.98
C SER A 126 11.98 -8.12 -13.55
N ARG A 127 12.94 -9.02 -13.40
CA ARG A 127 12.74 -10.38 -12.89
C ARG A 127 13.93 -10.78 -12.04
N SER A 128 13.69 -11.58 -11.02
CA SER A 128 14.75 -12.34 -10.36
C SER A 128 15.11 -13.55 -11.22
N PHE A 129 16.40 -13.87 -11.30
CA PHE A 129 16.87 -15.09 -11.94
C PHE A 129 16.88 -16.25 -10.94
N ALA A 130 16.70 -17.47 -11.44
CA ALA A 130 16.69 -18.67 -10.59
C ALA A 130 18.08 -18.99 -10.03
N ASN A 131 18.12 -19.79 -8.95
CA ASN A 131 19.33 -20.38 -8.38
C ASN A 131 20.39 -19.36 -7.95
N GLU A 132 21.66 -19.61 -8.29
CA GLU A 132 22.87 -18.90 -7.86
C GLU A 132 23.10 -17.56 -8.58
N GLY A 133 22.11 -17.11 -9.37
CA GLY A 133 22.22 -15.93 -10.23
C GLY A 133 22.87 -16.25 -11.58
N ILE A 134 23.12 -15.20 -12.36
CA ILE A 134 23.75 -15.30 -13.69
C ILE A 134 25.15 -14.70 -13.61
N THR A 135 26.15 -15.49 -14.02
CA THR A 135 27.55 -15.05 -14.14
C THR A 135 27.97 -14.83 -15.59
N ASP A 136 27.26 -15.43 -16.56
CA ASP A 136 27.53 -15.27 -17.98
C ASP A 136 26.96 -13.95 -18.51
N LYS A 137 27.86 -13.10 -19.04
CA LYS A 137 27.53 -11.82 -19.64
C LYS A 137 26.54 -11.95 -20.80
N ASN A 138 26.66 -12.97 -21.65
CA ASN A 138 25.79 -13.15 -22.81
C ASN A 138 24.33 -13.37 -22.38
N VAL A 139 24.12 -14.13 -21.31
CA VAL A 139 22.80 -14.39 -20.75
C VAL A 139 22.21 -13.10 -20.14
N ILE A 140 23.04 -12.26 -19.51
CA ILE A 140 22.61 -10.94 -19.02
C ILE A 140 22.21 -10.04 -20.19
N GLU A 141 23.01 -9.98 -21.26
CA GLU A 141 22.72 -9.18 -22.45
C GLU A 141 21.40 -9.60 -23.11
N GLU A 142 21.16 -10.90 -23.27
CA GLU A 142 19.91 -11.43 -23.79
C GLU A 142 18.71 -11.05 -22.89
N ALA A 143 18.86 -11.17 -21.57
CA ALA A 143 17.81 -10.80 -20.64
C ALA A 143 17.49 -9.29 -20.70
N VAL A 144 18.52 -8.44 -20.76
CA VAL A 144 18.36 -6.98 -20.89
C VAL A 144 17.66 -6.63 -22.20
N ALA A 145 18.05 -7.25 -23.32
CA ALA A 145 17.40 -7.04 -24.61
C ALA A 145 15.90 -7.41 -24.55
N ASN A 146 15.57 -8.57 -23.97
CA ASN A 146 14.20 -9.00 -23.76
C ASN A 146 13.41 -8.04 -22.86
N PHE A 147 13.99 -7.56 -21.77
CA PHE A 147 13.34 -6.59 -20.88
C PHE A 147 13.13 -5.24 -21.56
N ALA A 148 14.08 -4.79 -22.37
CA ALA A 148 13.94 -3.58 -23.17
C ALA A 148 12.77 -3.68 -24.14
N VAL A 149 12.65 -4.78 -24.89
CA VAL A 149 11.50 -5.03 -25.80
C VAL A 149 10.18 -4.98 -25.05
N ARG A 150 10.08 -5.65 -23.88
CA ARG A 150 8.85 -5.63 -23.05
C ARG A 150 8.52 -4.23 -22.52
N CYS A 151 9.53 -3.44 -22.17
CA CYS A 151 9.32 -2.04 -21.78
C CYS A 151 8.82 -1.22 -22.97
N THR A 152 9.38 -1.41 -24.17
CA THR A 152 8.92 -0.73 -25.39
C THR A 152 7.49 -1.11 -25.78
N GLU A 153 7.09 -2.38 -25.66
CA GLU A 153 5.70 -2.83 -25.87
C GLU A 153 4.73 -2.09 -24.93
N LYS A 154 5.08 -2.00 -23.63
CA LYS A 154 4.28 -1.26 -22.64
C LYS A 154 4.24 0.23 -22.94
N LEU A 155 5.37 0.82 -23.35
CA LEU A 155 5.50 2.24 -23.69
C LEU A 155 4.60 2.61 -24.87
N ARG A 156 4.61 1.79 -25.93
CA ARG A 156 3.76 1.95 -27.11
C ARG A 156 2.28 1.79 -26.78
N ARG A 157 1.90 0.79 -25.97
CA ARG A 157 0.51 0.61 -25.50
C ARG A 157 0.01 1.78 -24.67
N GLN A 158 0.90 2.44 -23.92
CA GLN A 158 0.57 3.66 -23.18
C GLN A 158 0.53 4.91 -24.07
N GLY A 159 0.96 4.82 -25.34
CA GLY A 159 1.06 5.99 -26.24
C GLY A 159 2.08 7.03 -25.76
N SER A 160 3.07 6.62 -24.98
CA SER A 160 4.05 7.51 -24.34
C SER A 160 5.42 7.46 -25.03
N VAL A 161 6.26 8.45 -24.72
CA VAL A 161 7.69 8.47 -25.07
C VAL A 161 8.52 8.51 -23.78
N CYS A 162 9.82 8.16 -23.85
CA CYS A 162 10.72 8.22 -22.70
C CYS A 162 11.95 9.08 -23.01
N GLN A 163 12.44 9.82 -22.01
CA GLN A 163 13.65 10.64 -22.11
C GLN A 163 14.93 9.90 -21.71
N GLY A 164 14.81 8.76 -21.03
CA GLY A 164 15.96 8.00 -20.55
C GLY A 164 15.61 6.54 -20.31
N ILE A 165 16.63 5.69 -20.40
CA ILE A 165 16.57 4.27 -20.10
C ILE A 165 17.57 3.99 -18.98
N THR A 166 17.16 3.20 -18.00
CA THR A 166 18.03 2.79 -16.88
C THR A 166 18.01 1.28 -16.77
N VAL A 167 19.20 0.69 -16.74
CA VAL A 167 19.40 -0.74 -16.44
C VAL A 167 20.02 -0.84 -15.05
N PHE A 168 19.47 -1.70 -14.21
CA PHE A 168 19.98 -2.01 -12.88
C PHE A 168 20.06 -3.52 -12.71
N ALA A 169 20.99 -3.96 -11.86
CA ALA A 169 21.13 -5.35 -11.45
C ALA A 169 21.44 -5.42 -9.96
N TRP A 170 21.01 -6.50 -9.32
CA TRP A 170 21.38 -6.82 -7.94
C TRP A 170 22.05 -8.19 -7.92
N THR A 171 23.12 -8.32 -7.16
CA THR A 171 23.74 -9.61 -6.86
C THR A 171 23.01 -10.25 -5.67
N SER A 172 23.11 -11.57 -5.57
CA SER A 172 22.75 -12.29 -4.35
C SER A 172 23.44 -11.64 -3.15
N ARG A 173 22.70 -11.52 -2.04
CA ARG A 173 23.23 -11.08 -0.74
C ARG A 173 23.67 -12.28 0.07
#